data_AF-A0AAT9TQ53-F1
#
_entry.id   AF-A0AAT9TQ53-F1
#
_cell.length_a   1.000
_cell.length_b   1.000
_cell.length_c   1.000
_cell.angle_alpha   90.00
_cell.angle_beta   90.00
_cell.angle_gamma   90.00
#
_symmetry.space_group_name_H-M   'P 1'
#
loop_
_entity.id
_entity.type
_entity.pdbx_description
1 polymer ?
#
loop_
_entity_poly.entity_id
_entity_poly.type
_entity_poly.pdbx_seq_one_letter_code
_entity_poly.pdbx_strand_id
1 'polypeptide(L)'
;MTSGQTLSADDLKRLLGDALHTEVVRHFCDQAPDTPQDFVERQVTECLRYLYLVSRYRDRLAGLFLPVEQDIDEIWHYLILQTREYRALCEERLPGRFFIHHRSIAYEDYQEEPGREQALEEALRWIPLYCQEFGPFDDGALPHWTMVRFLRDQLGISLADIAELKPMAIA
;
A
#
# COMPACT_ATOMS: atom_id res chain seq x y z
N MET A 1 -17.45 -5.18 -18.70
CA MET A 1 -17.75 -5.90 -17.45
C MET A 1 -16.85 -7.12 -17.39
N THR A 2 -15.60 -6.94 -16.98
CA THR A 2 -14.72 -8.05 -16.63
C THR A 2 -15.03 -8.41 -15.19
N SER A 3 -15.60 -9.59 -14.95
CA SER A 3 -15.62 -10.23 -13.64
C SER A 3 -14.18 -10.29 -13.13
N GLY A 4 -13.82 -9.30 -12.31
CA GLY A 4 -12.44 -8.98 -11.97
C GLY A 4 -11.95 -9.94 -10.91
N GLN A 5 -11.04 -10.82 -11.29
CA GLN A 5 -10.30 -11.63 -10.34
C GLN A 5 -9.43 -10.68 -9.49
N THR A 6 -9.64 -10.69 -8.17
CA THR A 6 -8.80 -9.97 -7.21
C THR A 6 -7.43 -10.62 -7.10
N LEU A 7 -6.38 -9.82 -6.97
CA LEU A 7 -5.02 -10.31 -6.77
C LEU A 7 -4.85 -10.90 -5.37
N SER A 8 -4.35 -12.13 -5.31
CA SER A 8 -4.00 -12.82 -4.07
C SER A 8 -2.63 -12.38 -3.54
N ALA A 9 -2.32 -12.74 -2.30
CA ALA A 9 -0.97 -12.56 -1.75
C ALA A 9 0.09 -13.32 -2.57
N ASP A 10 -0.25 -14.51 -3.10
CA ASP A 10 0.65 -15.28 -3.96
C ASP A 10 0.91 -14.58 -5.30
N ASP A 11 -0.09 -13.90 -5.87
CA ASP A 11 0.11 -13.07 -7.06
C ASP A 11 1.13 -11.96 -6.82
N LEU A 12 1.00 -11.26 -5.69
CA LEU A 12 1.90 -10.18 -5.29
C LEU A 12 3.31 -10.70 -4.99
N LYS A 13 3.42 -11.82 -4.27
CA LYS A 13 4.68 -12.51 -4.02
C LYS A 13 5.40 -12.85 -5.33
N ARG A 14 4.67 -13.32 -6.35
CA ARG A 14 5.25 -13.60 -7.67
C ARG A 14 5.80 -12.36 -8.37
N LEU A 15 5.22 -11.17 -8.14
CA LEU A 15 5.78 -9.91 -8.65
C LEU A 15 7.16 -9.62 -8.04
N LEU A 16 7.33 -9.83 -6.74
CA LEU A 16 8.63 -9.65 -6.09
C LEU A 16 9.62 -10.76 -6.46
N GLY A 17 9.11 -11.99 -6.59
CA GLY A 17 9.87 -13.20 -6.83
C GLY A 17 10.26 -13.90 -5.51
N ASP A 18 10.17 -15.23 -5.50
CA ASP A 18 10.26 -16.04 -4.27
C ASP A 18 11.55 -15.82 -3.47
N ALA A 19 12.69 -15.68 -4.15
CA ALA A 19 13.98 -15.49 -3.51
C ALA A 19 14.04 -14.17 -2.74
N LEU A 20 13.71 -13.06 -3.39
CA LEU A 20 13.71 -11.74 -2.75
C LEU A 20 12.61 -11.62 -1.70
N HIS A 21 11.43 -12.19 -1.94
CA HIS A 21 10.38 -12.23 -0.91
C HIS A 21 10.86 -12.94 0.36
N THR A 22 11.50 -14.11 0.23
CA THR A 22 12.03 -14.87 1.37
C THR A 22 13.12 -14.07 2.10
N GLU A 23 13.97 -13.37 1.36
CA GLU A 23 15.03 -12.53 1.92
C GLU A 23 14.46 -11.36 2.74
N VAL A 24 13.48 -10.63 2.18
CA VAL A 24 12.81 -9.51 2.86
C VAL A 24 12.13 -9.99 4.14
N VAL A 25 11.32 -11.05 4.07
CA VAL A 25 10.64 -11.60 5.26
C VAL A 25 11.65 -11.99 6.33
N ARG A 26 12.73 -12.70 5.95
CA ARG A 26 13.78 -13.08 6.90
C ARG A 26 14.42 -11.85 7.54
N HIS A 27 14.78 -10.84 6.75
CA HIS A 27 15.40 -9.61 7.25
C HIS A 27 14.55 -8.96 8.35
N PHE A 28 13.24 -8.79 8.11
CA PHE A 28 12.35 -8.15 9.07
C PHE A 28 12.01 -9.05 10.27
N CYS A 29 11.92 -10.37 10.10
CA CYS A 29 11.83 -11.31 11.22
C CYS A 29 13.07 -11.23 12.13
N ASP A 30 14.27 -11.12 11.56
CA ASP A 30 15.52 -11.01 12.33
C ASP A 30 15.62 -9.67 13.10
N GLN A 31 15.05 -8.59 12.56
CA GLN A 31 14.98 -7.28 13.24
C GLN A 31 13.92 -7.23 14.33
N ALA A 32 12.86 -8.03 14.23
CA ALA A 32 11.73 -8.05 15.16
C ALA A 32 11.41 -9.48 15.64
N PRO A 33 12.30 -10.12 16.43
CA PRO A 33 12.19 -11.54 16.79
C PRO A 33 10.93 -11.90 17.61
N ASP A 34 10.34 -10.91 18.28
CA ASP A 34 9.09 -11.08 19.05
C ASP A 34 7.83 -10.93 18.18
N THR A 35 7.97 -10.52 16.91
CA THR A 35 6.86 -10.38 15.97
C THR A 35 6.62 -11.70 15.25
N PRO A 36 5.38 -12.23 15.23
CA PRO A 36 5.05 -13.43 14.49
C PRO A 36 5.40 -13.33 12.99
N GLN A 37 5.93 -14.41 12.41
CA GLN A 37 6.34 -14.42 11.00
C GLN A 37 5.19 -14.09 10.04
N ASP A 38 3.98 -14.58 10.31
CA ASP A 38 2.78 -14.31 9.51
C ASP A 38 2.40 -12.82 9.52
N PHE A 39 2.66 -12.11 10.62
CA PHE A 39 2.52 -10.65 10.68
C PHE A 39 3.53 -9.95 9.78
N VAL A 40 4.80 -10.38 9.78
CA VAL A 40 5.83 -9.83 8.89
C VAL A 40 5.52 -10.12 7.42
N GLU A 41 5.07 -11.33 7.10
CA GLU A 41 4.60 -11.69 5.76
C GLU A 41 3.41 -10.82 5.32
N ARG A 42 2.53 -10.46 6.25
CA ARG A 42 1.44 -9.52 5.99
C ARG A 42 1.96 -8.11 5.70
N GLN A 43 2.93 -7.61 6.45
CA GLN A 43 3.56 -6.30 6.18
C GLN A 43 4.16 -6.25 4.77
N VAL A 44 4.90 -7.31 4.37
CA VAL A 44 5.45 -7.40 3.00
C VAL A 44 4.34 -7.41 1.96
N THR A 45 3.25 -8.15 2.21
CA THR A 45 2.09 -8.18 1.32
C THR A 45 1.44 -6.79 1.18
N GLU A 46 1.24 -6.05 2.27
CA GLU A 46 0.66 -4.71 2.23
C GLU A 46 1.59 -3.68 1.57
N CYS A 47 2.91 -3.82 1.74
CA CYS A 47 3.90 -3.03 0.99
C CYS A 47 3.77 -3.27 -0.53
N LEU A 48 3.61 -4.53 -0.95
CA LEU A 48 3.42 -4.85 -2.37
C LEU A 48 2.07 -4.34 -2.91
N ARG A 49 1.01 -4.35 -2.10
CA ARG A 49 -0.29 -3.74 -2.44
C ARG A 49 -0.15 -2.24 -2.64
N TYR A 50 0.55 -1.56 -1.74
CA TYR A 50 0.88 -0.14 -1.87
C TYR A 50 1.60 0.16 -3.19
N LEU A 51 2.70 -0.54 -3.47
CA LEU A 51 3.48 -0.34 -4.70
C LEU A 51 2.66 -0.63 -5.97
N TYR A 52 1.82 -1.66 -5.91
CA TYR A 52 0.90 -2.00 -7.00
C TYR A 52 -0.09 -0.87 -7.27
N LEU A 53 -0.72 -0.29 -6.24
CA LEU A 53 -1.66 0.82 -6.38
C LEU A 53 -0.98 2.06 -6.98
N VAL A 54 0.17 2.45 -6.44
CA VAL A 54 0.95 3.60 -6.95
C VAL A 54 1.35 3.38 -8.41
N SER A 55 1.78 2.17 -8.75
CA SER A 55 2.14 1.82 -10.13
C SER A 55 0.93 1.85 -11.07
N ARG A 56 -0.19 1.24 -10.68
CA ARG A 56 -1.36 1.10 -11.56
C ARG A 56 -2.12 2.40 -11.74
N TYR A 57 -2.24 3.18 -10.68
CA TYR A 57 -3.13 4.34 -10.61
C TYR A 57 -2.35 5.64 -10.47
N ARG A 58 -1.21 5.74 -11.16
CA ARG A 58 -0.34 6.92 -11.15
C ARG A 58 -1.13 8.22 -11.34
N ASP A 59 -2.01 8.31 -12.33
CA ASP A 59 -2.72 9.58 -12.60
C ASP A 59 -3.70 9.98 -11.48
N ARG A 60 -4.11 9.02 -10.64
CA ARG A 60 -5.05 9.25 -9.54
C ARG A 60 -4.36 9.41 -8.19
N LEU A 61 -3.18 8.79 -8.03
CA LEU A 61 -2.44 8.68 -6.78
C LEU A 61 -1.07 9.39 -6.82
N ALA A 62 -0.63 9.89 -7.97
CA ALA A 62 0.66 10.59 -8.08
C ALA A 62 0.66 11.84 -7.22
N GLY A 63 1.74 12.01 -6.46
CA GLY A 63 1.89 13.10 -5.52
C GLY A 63 1.16 12.88 -4.21
N LEU A 64 0.28 11.87 -4.07
CA LEU A 64 -0.40 11.59 -2.82
C LEU A 64 0.53 10.87 -1.85
N PHE A 65 0.58 11.36 -0.61
CA PHE A 65 1.08 10.59 0.52
C PHE A 65 0.00 9.56 0.88
N LEU A 66 0.21 8.29 0.54
CA LEU A 66 -0.63 7.24 1.11
C LEU A 66 -0.17 7.04 2.55
N PRO A 67 -1.04 7.22 3.55
CA PRO A 67 -0.68 7.05 4.95
C PRO A 67 -0.55 5.55 5.24
N VAL A 68 0.59 5.01 4.86
CA VAL A 68 1.06 3.69 5.27
C VAL A 68 1.71 3.83 6.64
N GLU A 69 1.65 2.76 7.41
CA GLU A 69 2.36 2.68 8.68
C GLU A 69 3.88 2.63 8.45
N GLN A 70 4.66 3.05 9.44
CA GLN A 70 6.12 3.20 9.33
C GLN A 70 6.81 1.90 8.91
N ASP A 71 6.35 0.77 9.45
CA ASP A 71 6.82 -0.57 9.13
C ASP A 71 6.67 -0.93 7.63
N ILE A 72 5.61 -0.43 6.97
CA ILE A 72 5.43 -0.62 5.52
C ILE A 72 6.40 0.25 4.71
N ASP A 73 6.66 1.48 5.15
CA ASP A 73 7.64 2.38 4.52
C ASP A 73 9.07 1.83 4.69
N GLU A 74 9.40 1.26 5.84
CA GLU A 74 10.70 0.60 6.08
C GLU A 74 10.93 -0.59 5.15
N ILE A 75 9.91 -1.43 4.92
CA ILE A 75 10.00 -2.51 3.92
C ILE A 75 10.25 -1.93 2.52
N TRP A 76 9.57 -0.84 2.17
CA TRP A 76 9.81 -0.19 0.89
C TRP A 76 11.24 0.38 0.78
N HIS A 77 11.76 1.01 1.83
CA HIS A 77 13.16 1.46 1.88
C HIS A 77 14.13 0.30 1.68
N TYR A 78 13.89 -0.82 2.34
CA TYR A 78 14.70 -2.02 2.17
C TYR A 78 14.69 -2.48 0.70
N LEU A 79 13.51 -2.51 0.06
CA LEU A 79 13.40 -2.84 -1.36
C LEU A 79 14.18 -1.87 -2.25
N ILE A 80 14.12 -0.56 -2.00
CA ILE A 80 14.85 0.47 -2.78
C ILE A 80 16.37 0.20 -2.79
N LEU A 81 16.91 -0.30 -1.67
CA LEU A 81 18.33 -0.65 -1.56
C LEU A 81 18.72 -1.84 -2.45
N GLN A 82 17.76 -2.70 -2.82
CA GLN A 82 17.94 -3.78 -3.79
C GLN A 82 17.83 -3.23 -5.22
N THR A 83 18.77 -2.35 -5.59
CA THR A 83 18.63 -1.44 -6.74
C THR A 83 18.27 -2.10 -8.07
N ARG A 84 18.82 -3.29 -8.36
CA ARG A 84 18.52 -4.04 -9.59
C ARG A 84 17.13 -4.65 -9.52
N GLU A 85 16.83 -5.33 -8.43
CA GLU A 85 15.57 -6.03 -8.20
C GLU A 85 14.40 -5.06 -8.10
N TYR A 86 14.59 -3.93 -7.42
CA TYR A 86 13.60 -2.87 -7.31
C TYR A 86 13.31 -2.19 -8.65
N ARG A 87 14.36 -1.95 -9.45
CA ARG A 87 14.18 -1.48 -10.82
C ARG A 87 13.34 -2.47 -11.63
N ALA A 88 13.68 -3.76 -11.60
CA ALA A 88 12.93 -4.79 -12.32
C ALA A 88 11.48 -4.90 -11.82
N LEU A 89 11.26 -4.83 -10.50
CA LEU A 89 9.92 -4.79 -9.91
C LEU A 89 9.12 -3.62 -10.50
N CYS A 90 9.67 -2.41 -10.50
CA CYS A 90 8.98 -1.21 -10.96
C CYS A 90 8.74 -1.15 -12.47
N GLU A 91 9.79 -1.40 -13.26
CA GLU A 91 9.78 -1.15 -14.71
C GLU A 91 9.29 -2.36 -15.52
N GLU A 92 9.36 -3.58 -14.97
CA GLU A 92 9.03 -4.80 -15.72
C GLU A 92 7.80 -5.54 -15.16
N ARG A 93 7.64 -5.59 -13.84
CA ARG A 93 6.67 -6.50 -13.19
C ARG A 93 5.41 -5.79 -12.68
N LEU A 94 5.55 -4.60 -12.11
CA LEU A 94 4.41 -3.79 -11.69
C LEU A 94 3.65 -3.24 -12.91
N PRO A 95 2.32 -3.05 -12.80
CA PRO A 95 1.46 -2.78 -13.95
C PRO A 95 1.76 -1.47 -14.68
N GLY A 96 2.26 -0.45 -13.97
CA GLY A 96 2.57 0.86 -14.54
C GLY A 96 3.87 0.92 -15.33
N ARG A 97 4.79 -0.03 -15.14
CA ARG A 97 6.09 -0.09 -15.85
C ARG A 97 6.89 1.21 -15.81
N PHE A 98 6.94 1.84 -14.64
CA PHE A 98 7.75 3.04 -14.41
C PHE A 98 8.43 2.94 -13.06
N PHE A 99 9.59 3.58 -12.95
CA PHE A 99 10.33 3.64 -11.70
C PHE A 99 9.58 4.48 -10.66
N ILE A 100 9.21 3.87 -9.53
CA ILE A 100 8.56 4.57 -8.43
C ILE A 100 9.65 5.25 -7.59
N HIS A 101 9.69 6.58 -7.63
CA HIS A 101 10.63 7.35 -6.82
C HIS A 101 10.10 7.54 -5.40
N HIS A 102 10.94 7.23 -4.42
CA HIS A 102 10.71 7.62 -3.03
C HIS A 102 11.24 9.03 -2.80
N ARG A 103 10.56 9.81 -1.96
CA ARG A 103 11.07 11.06 -1.40
C ARG A 103 10.76 11.10 0.08
N SER A 104 11.77 11.28 0.92
CA SER A 104 11.63 11.51 2.36
C SER A 104 11.20 12.96 2.64
N ILE A 105 10.01 13.34 2.17
CA ILE A 105 9.40 14.65 2.48
C ILE A 105 8.62 14.47 3.79
N ALA A 106 8.86 15.33 4.78
CA ALA A 106 8.03 15.33 5.98
C ALA A 106 6.59 15.71 5.61
N TYR A 107 5.59 15.12 6.27
CA TYR A 107 4.18 15.48 6.05
C TYR A 107 3.93 17.00 6.20
N GLU A 108 4.71 17.63 7.07
CA GLU A 108 4.71 19.08 7.33
C GLU A 108 5.18 19.91 6.13
N ASP A 109 6.12 19.38 5.33
CA ASP A 109 6.64 20.04 4.12
C ASP A 109 5.72 19.87 2.90
N TYR A 110 4.69 19.03 3.00
CA TYR A 110 3.62 18.90 2.01
C TYR A 110 2.56 20.01 2.15
N GLN A 111 2.60 20.82 3.22
CA GLN A 111 1.60 21.84 3.50
C GLN A 111 1.92 23.20 2.87
N GLU A 112 1.56 23.36 1.59
CA GLU A 112 0.77 24.53 1.21
C GLU A 112 -0.69 24.11 1.44
N GLU A 113 -1.31 24.55 2.55
CA GLU A 113 -2.56 23.99 3.09
C GLU A 113 -3.60 23.64 2.01
N PRO A 114 -3.74 22.34 1.64
CA PRO A 114 -4.91 21.90 0.92
C PRO A 114 -6.11 22.19 1.82
N GLY A 115 -7.22 22.67 1.25
CA GLY A 115 -8.46 22.79 2.03
C GLY A 115 -8.77 21.45 2.70
N ARG A 116 -9.30 21.48 3.93
CA ARG A 116 -9.61 20.26 4.72
C ARG A 116 -10.31 19.15 3.92
N GLU A 117 -11.18 19.54 3.01
CA GLU A 117 -11.89 18.63 2.11
C GLU A 117 -10.95 17.93 1.12
N GLN A 118 -10.01 18.65 0.52
CA GLN A 118 -9.00 18.08 -0.37
C GLN A 118 -8.09 17.12 0.39
N ALA A 119 -7.59 17.50 1.57
CA ALA A 119 -6.73 16.61 2.37
C ALA A 119 -7.45 15.30 2.76
N LEU A 120 -8.75 15.37 3.08
CA LEU A 120 -9.56 14.19 3.37
C LEU A 120 -9.79 13.34 2.12
N GLU A 121 -10.07 13.97 0.99
CA GLU A 121 -10.28 13.28 -0.28
C GLU A 121 -9.01 12.53 -0.71
N GLU A 122 -7.85 13.18 -0.64
CA GLU A 122 -6.54 12.59 -0.92
C GLU A 122 -6.26 11.38 -0.01
N ALA A 123 -6.59 11.48 1.27
CA ALA A 123 -6.38 10.42 2.25
C ALA A 123 -7.30 9.20 2.06
N LEU A 124 -8.45 9.36 1.40
CA LEU A 124 -9.46 8.31 1.21
C LEU A 124 -9.52 7.73 -0.21
N ARG A 125 -9.05 8.49 -1.22
CA ARG A 125 -9.19 8.15 -2.66
C ARG A 125 -8.65 6.77 -3.04
N TRP A 126 -7.67 6.26 -2.29
CA TRP A 126 -7.02 4.98 -2.56
C TRP A 126 -7.82 3.76 -2.08
N ILE A 127 -8.70 3.91 -1.08
CA ILE A 127 -9.44 2.78 -0.48
C ILE A 127 -10.30 2.04 -1.53
N PRO A 128 -11.10 2.73 -2.37
CA PRO A 128 -11.87 2.03 -3.40
C PRO A 128 -10.99 1.31 -4.43
N LEU A 129 -9.80 1.85 -4.71
CA LEU A 129 -8.83 1.25 -5.62
C LEU A 129 -8.19 -0.01 -5.02
N TYR A 130 -7.89 0.02 -3.72
CA TYR A 130 -7.45 -1.15 -2.97
C TYR A 130 -8.49 -2.26 -3.06
N CYS A 131 -9.75 -1.96 -2.73
CA CYS A 131 -10.81 -2.97 -2.73
C CYS A 131 -11.10 -3.54 -4.12
N GLN A 132 -10.98 -2.70 -5.16
CA GLN A 132 -11.10 -3.14 -6.55
C GLN A 132 -10.04 -4.19 -6.92
N GLU A 133 -8.80 -4.04 -6.48
CA GLU A 133 -7.69 -4.90 -6.90
C GLU A 133 -7.45 -6.08 -5.96
N PHE A 134 -7.71 -5.94 -4.65
CA PHE A 134 -7.36 -6.93 -3.63
C PHE A 134 -8.54 -7.51 -2.86
N GLY A 135 -9.75 -6.96 -3.05
CA GLY A 135 -10.92 -7.29 -2.25
C GLY A 135 -11.01 -6.47 -0.95
N PRO A 136 -12.04 -6.75 -0.11
CA PRO A 136 -12.28 -6.00 1.12
C PRO A 136 -11.14 -6.18 2.13
N PHE A 137 -10.97 -5.19 3.00
CA PHE A 137 -10.06 -5.30 4.13
C PHE A 137 -10.53 -6.38 5.12
N ASP A 138 -9.57 -7.06 5.72
CA ASP A 138 -9.75 -7.96 6.85
C ASP A 138 -9.15 -7.34 8.12
N ASP A 139 -9.38 -7.97 9.28
CA ASP A 139 -8.83 -7.50 10.56
C ASP A 139 -7.30 -7.44 10.53
N GLY A 140 -6.65 -8.33 9.79
CA GLY A 140 -5.20 -8.38 9.64
C GLY A 140 -4.61 -7.20 8.86
N ALA A 141 -5.40 -6.47 8.09
CA ALA A 141 -4.94 -5.29 7.35
C ALA A 141 -4.79 -4.04 8.23
N LEU A 142 -5.58 -3.94 9.30
CA LEU A 142 -5.72 -2.71 10.09
C LEU A 142 -4.46 -2.22 10.78
N PRO A 143 -3.58 -3.09 11.30
CA PRO A 143 -2.31 -2.66 11.86
C PRO A 143 -1.41 -1.93 10.85
N HIS A 144 -1.68 -2.05 9.54
CA HIS A 144 -0.81 -1.58 8.46
C HIS A 144 -1.36 -0.36 7.69
N TRP A 145 -2.62 0.01 7.91
CA TRP A 145 -3.30 1.10 7.18
C TRP A 145 -3.94 2.09 8.15
N THR A 146 -3.26 3.20 8.42
CA THR A 146 -3.67 4.21 9.41
C THR A 146 -5.09 4.70 9.20
N MET A 147 -5.44 5.04 7.96
CA MET A 147 -6.76 5.60 7.64
C MET A 147 -7.89 4.57 7.78
N VAL A 148 -7.66 3.32 7.39
CA VAL A 148 -8.66 2.25 7.51
C VAL A 148 -8.91 1.93 8.98
N ARG A 149 -7.84 1.86 9.78
CA ARG A 149 -7.95 1.70 11.24
C ARG A 149 -8.67 2.86 11.89
N PHE A 150 -8.39 4.11 11.48
CA PHE A 150 -9.10 5.28 11.99
C PHE A 150 -10.60 5.23 11.68
N LEU A 151 -10.99 4.92 10.44
CA LEU A 151 -12.41 4.78 10.04
C LEU A 151 -13.13 3.71 10.87
N ARG A 152 -12.46 2.57 11.15
CA ARG A 152 -13.03 1.51 11.97
C ARG A 152 -13.12 1.88 13.45
N ASP A 153 -11.98 2.19 14.05
CA ASP A 153 -11.84 2.21 15.51
C ASP A 153 -12.32 3.53 16.12
N GLN A 154 -12.18 4.64 15.38
CA GLN A 154 -12.53 5.98 15.87
C GLN A 154 -13.89 6.44 15.36
N LEU A 155 -14.27 6.05 14.14
CA LEU A 155 -15.56 6.45 13.53
C LEU A 155 -16.61 5.33 13.53
N GLY A 156 -16.26 4.12 13.93
CA GLY A 156 -17.19 3.00 14.05
C GLY A 156 -17.71 2.48 12.70
N ILE A 157 -17.04 2.80 11.59
CA ILE A 157 -17.44 2.36 10.26
C ILE A 157 -16.99 0.91 10.06
N SER A 158 -17.91 0.03 9.65
CA SER A 158 -17.57 -1.39 9.45
C SER A 158 -16.63 -1.58 8.25
N LEU A 159 -15.84 -2.66 8.24
CA LEU A 159 -14.99 -2.99 7.08
C LEU A 159 -15.81 -3.20 5.81
N ALA A 160 -17.04 -3.70 5.94
CA ALA A 160 -17.97 -3.85 4.83
C ALA A 160 -18.37 -2.48 4.25
N ASP A 161 -18.71 -1.52 5.10
CA ASP A 161 -19.06 -0.16 4.65
C ASP A 161 -17.84 0.59 4.08
N ILE A 162 -16.64 0.37 4.64
CA ILE A 162 -15.38 0.92 4.09
C ILE A 162 -15.13 0.37 2.68
N ALA A 163 -15.39 -0.93 2.45
CA ALA A 163 -15.21 -1.55 1.14
C ALA A 163 -16.19 -1.03 0.07
N GLU A 164 -17.33 -0.48 0.49
CA GLU A 164 -18.35 0.12 -0.38
C GLU A 164 -18.11 1.62 -0.66
N LEU A 165 -17.03 2.20 -0.13
CA LEU A 165 -16.64 3.57 -0.46
C LEU A 165 -16.45 3.72 -1.97
N LYS A 166 -17.04 4.78 -2.53
CA LYS A 166 -16.93 5.10 -3.95
C LYS A 166 -15.89 6.19 -4.16
N PRO A 167 -15.18 6.19 -5.30
CA PRO A 167 -14.38 7.34 -5.68
C PRO A 167 -15.24 8.60 -5.65
N MET A 168 -14.78 9.65 -4.98
CA MET A 168 -15.43 10.95 -5.10
C MET A 168 -15.31 11.41 -6.56
N ALA A 169 -16.43 11.79 -7.16
CA ALA A 169 -16.41 12.38 -8.49
C ALA A 169 -15.75 13.76 -8.36
N ILE A 170 -14.60 13.93 -9.00
CA ILE A 170 -13.97 15.24 -9.14
C ILE A 170 -14.88 16.03 -10.08
N ALA A 171 -15.50 17.10 -9.57
CA ALA A 171 -16.34 18.02 -10.35
C ALA A 171 -15.48 18.92 -11.24
#